data_AF-A0A367LUZ0-F1
#
_entry.id   AF-A0A367LUZ0-F1
#
_cell.length_a   1.000
_cell.length_b   1.000
_cell.length_c   1.000
_cell.angle_alpha   90.00
_cell.angle_beta   90.00
_cell.angle_gamma   90.00
#
_symmetry.space_group_name_H-M   'P 1'
#
loop_
_entity.id
_entity.type
_entity.pdbx_description
1 polymer ?
#
loop_
_entity_poly.entity_id
_entity_poly.type
_entity_poly.pdbx_seq_one_letter_code
_entity_poly.pdbx_strand_id
1 'polypeptide(L)' 'GMGVALIPPFLIQDELADGRLIVPMQHAYLSENAYYLIIPERRVESAMLNAFRDWLVEEARQYREANGLG' A
#
# COMPACT_ATOMS: atom_id res chain seq x y z
N GLY A 1 -14.25 -0.47 22.73
CA GLY A 1 -13.62 -0.29 21.41
C GLY A 1 -14.00 1.08 20.87
N MET A 2 -13.09 1.73 20.13
CA MET A 2 -13.29 3.10 19.60
C MET A 2 -14.06 3.17 18.27
N GLY A 3 -14.45 2.03 17.70
CA GLY A 3 -15.24 1.96 16.46
C GLY A 3 -14.60 1.05 15.41
N VAL A 4 -14.99 1.27 14.14
CA VAL A 4 -14.44 0.62 12.94
C VAL A 4 -13.77 1.69 12.08
N ALA A 5 -12.64 1.36 11.46
CA ALA A 5 -11.92 2.25 10.56
C ALA A 5 -11.62 1.55 9.24
N LEU A 6 -11.51 2.34 8.16
CA LEU A 6 -10.98 1.89 6.88
C LEU A 6 -9.50 2.26 6.81
N ILE A 7 -8.64 1.25 6.84
CA ILE A 7 -7.18 1.41 6.88
C ILE A 7 -6.56 0.46 5.84
N PRO A 8 -5.59 0.90 5.04
CA PRO A 8 -4.83 0.01 4.18
C PRO A 8 -4.16 -1.12 5.00
N PRO A 9 -4.41 -2.40 4.69
CA PRO A 9 -3.92 -3.52 5.50
C PRO A 9 -2.40 -3.54 5.73
N PHE A 10 -1.61 -3.06 4.77
CA PHE A 10 -0.15 -2.97 4.90
C PHE A 10 0.34 -2.06 6.03
N LEU A 11 -0.51 -1.19 6.59
CA LEU A 11 -0.18 -0.33 7.73
C LEU A 11 -0.46 -0.96 9.09
N ILE A 12 -1.19 -2.09 9.12
CA ILE A 12 -1.71 -2.70 10.36
C ILE A 12 -1.44 -4.20 10.43
N GLN A 13 -0.43 -4.69 9.69
CA GLN A 13 -0.15 -6.13 9.60
C GLN A 13 0.18 -6.73 10.98
N ASP A 14 0.96 -6.02 11.79
CA ASP A 14 1.33 -6.45 13.13
C ASP A 14 0.11 -6.52 14.06
N GLU A 15 -0.77 -5.52 14.02
CA GLU A 15 -2.02 -5.53 14.80
C GLU A 15 -2.94 -6.69 14.40
N LEU A 16 -2.99 -7.02 13.11
CA LEU A 16 -3.78 -8.15 12.61
C LEU A 16 -3.15 -9.49 13.03
N ALA A 17 -1.82 -9.60 12.95
CA ALA A 17 -1.09 -10.80 13.37
C ALA A 17 -1.21 -11.06 14.89
N ASP A 18 -1.13 -10.00 15.69
CA ASP A 18 -1.24 -10.05 17.16
C ASP A 18 -2.70 -10.11 17.65
N GLY A 19 -3.68 -10.06 16.74
CA GLY A 19 -5.11 -10.07 17.06
C GLY A 19 -5.61 -8.81 17.79
N ARG A 20 -4.81 -7.73 17.81
CA ARG A 20 -5.23 -6.42 18.33
C ARG A 20 -6.30 -5.76 17.45
N LEU A 21 -6.26 -6.04 16.15
CA LEU A 21 -7.28 -5.70 15.18
C LEU A 21 -7.81 -6.97 14.50
N ILE A 22 -9.05 -6.90 14.03
CA ILE A 22 -9.66 -7.94 13.21
C ILE A 22 -10.25 -7.30 11.95
N VAL A 23 -10.38 -8.08 10.89
CA VAL A 23 -11.13 -7.68 9.68
C VAL A 23 -12.58 -8.16 9.84
N PRO A 24 -13.54 -7.29 10.18
CA PRO A 24 -14.91 -7.71 10.46
C PRO A 24 -15.71 -8.08 9.20
N MET A 25 -15.25 -7.66 8.01
CA MET A 25 -15.88 -7.93 6.72
C MET A 25 -14.82 -8.24 5.67
N GLN A 26 -14.94 -9.38 4.99
CA GLN A 26 -14.03 -9.80 3.92
C GLN A 26 -14.37 -9.11 2.59
N HIS A 27 -14.39 -7.77 2.62
CA HIS A 27 -14.61 -6.95 1.44
C HIS A 27 -13.57 -5.82 1.42
N ALA A 28 -12.73 -5.81 0.39
CA ALA A 28 -11.74 -4.77 0.18
C ALA A 28 -12.39 -3.60 -0.58
N TYR A 29 -12.20 -2.39 -0.06
CA TYR A 29 -12.65 -1.17 -0.73
C TYR A 29 -11.46 -0.52 -1.44
N LEU A 30 -11.56 -0.36 -2.76
CA LEU A 30 -10.60 0.42 -3.52
C LEU A 30 -10.93 1.92 -3.36
N SER A 31 -10.12 2.61 -2.55
CA SER A 31 -10.24 4.07 -2.39
C SER A 31 -9.73 4.81 -3.62
N GLU A 32 -10.29 6.00 -3.88
CA GLU A 32 -9.73 6.96 -4.84
C GLU A 32 -8.39 7.56 -4.37
N ASN A 33 -8.06 7.43 -3.08
CA ASN A 33 -6.80 7.90 -2.52
C ASN A 33 -5.64 6.97 -2.89
N ALA A 34 -4.49 7.55 -3.23
CA ALA A 34 -3.28 6.82 -3.60
C ALA A 34 -2.03 7.36 -2.91
N TYR A 35 -1.00 6.52 -2.83
CA TYR A 35 0.34 6.90 -2.38
C TYR A 35 1.19 7.26 -3.60
N TYR A 36 1.99 8.32 -3.49
CA TYR A 36 2.79 8.86 -4.59
C TYR A 36 4.28 8.87 -4.25
N LEU A 37 5.11 8.44 -5.19
CA LEU A 37 6.56 8.64 -5.14
C LEU A 37 6.91 10.01 -5.75
N ILE A 38 7.53 10.88 -4.96
CA ILE A 38 7.94 12.23 -5.40
C ILE A 38 9.46 12.27 -5.54
N ILE A 39 9.94 12.53 -6.76
CA ILE A 39 11.38 12.66 -7.06
C ILE A 39 11.67 14.12 -7.46
N PRO A 40 12.60 14.81 -6.78
CA PRO A 40 13.01 16.16 -7.18
C PRO A 40 13.61 16.17 -8.59
N GLU A 41 13.20 17.13 -9.41
CA GLU A 41 13.55 17.23 -10.84
C GLU A 41 15.06 17.13 -11.10
N ARG A 42 15.89 17.76 -10.24
CA ARG A 42 17.36 17.71 -10.29
C ARG A 42 17.98 16.30 -10.15
N ARG A 43 17.21 15.27 -9.80
CA ARG A 43 17.68 13.89 -9.61
C ARG A 43 17.08 12.89 -10.60
N VAL A 44 16.24 13.35 -11.53
CA VAL A 44 15.44 12.48 -12.43
C VAL A 44 16.31 11.59 -13.33
N GLU A 45 17.54 12.00 -13.67
CA GLU A 45 18.45 11.20 -14.50
C GLU A 45 19.24 10.11 -13.73
N SER A 46 19.01 9.94 -12.44
CA SER A 46 19.66 8.88 -11.67
C SER A 46 19.11 7.51 -12.06
N ALA A 47 19.93 6.68 -12.73
CA ALA A 47 19.58 5.29 -13.07
C ALA A 47 19.10 4.47 -11.86
N MET A 48 19.67 4.75 -10.67
CA MET A 48 19.26 4.11 -9.42
C MET A 48 17.83 4.49 -9.02
N LEU A 49 17.43 5.75 -9.20
CA LEU A 49 16.07 6.19 -8.87
C LEU A 49 15.04 5.63 -9.85
N ASN A 50 15.40 5.48 -11.13
CA ASN A 50 14.54 4.83 -12.11
C ASN A 50 14.34 3.35 -11.75
N ALA A 51 15.42 2.62 -11.44
CA ALA A 51 15.32 1.23 -11.00
C ALA A 51 14.45 1.08 -9.73
N PHE A 52 14.61 1.99 -8.76
CA PHE A 52 13.79 1.99 -7.55
C PHE A 52 12.31 2.29 -7.83
N ARG A 53 12.02 3.28 -8.68
CA ARG A 53 10.65 3.60 -9.10
C ARG A 53 9.99 2.39 -9.77
N ASP A 54 10.69 1.77 -10.71
CA ASP A 54 10.13 0.66 -11.50
C ASP A 54 9.85 -0.56 -10.60
N TRP A 55 10.78 -0.86 -9.69
CA TRP A 55 10.56 -1.86 -8.65
C TRP A 55 9.36 -1.51 -7.75
N LEU A 56 9.26 -0.28 -7.25
CA LEU A 56 8.19 0.13 -6.34
C LEU A 56 6.80 0.03 -6.98
N VAL A 57 6.68 0.39 -8.26
CA VAL A 57 5.43 0.26 -9.03
C VAL A 57 5.04 -1.20 -9.18
N GLU A 58 6.01 -2.08 -9.43
CA GLU A 58 5.80 -3.51 -9.56
C GLU A 58 5.36 -4.15 -8.22
N GLU A 59 6.00 -3.82 -7.10
CA GLU A 59 5.57 -4.26 -5.76
C GLU A 59 4.14 -3.79 -5.45
N ALA A 60 3.82 -2.54 -5.79
CA ALA A 60 2.47 -2.00 -5.60
C ALA A 60 1.42 -2.73 -6.45
N ARG A 61 1.78 -3.14 -7.68
CA ARG A 61 0.92 -3.96 -8.55
C ARG A 61 0.69 -5.34 -7.94
N GLN A 62 1.76 -6.04 -7.55
CA GLN A 62 1.68 -7.37 -6.93
C GLN A 62 0.84 -7.34 -5.65
N TYR A 63 1.01 -6.31 -4.82
CA TYR A 63 0.19 -6.11 -3.63
C TYR A 63 -1.29 -5.97 -3.97
N ARG A 64 -1.66 -5.18 -4.99
CA ARG A 64 -3.06 -5.02 -5.39
C ARG A 64 -3.67 -6.34 -5.85
N GLU A 65 -2.96 -7.08 -6.68
CA GLU A 65 -3.41 -8.38 -7.20
C GLU A 65 -3.62 -9.40 -6.08
N ALA A 66 -2.66 -9.53 -5.16
CA ALA A 66 -2.74 -10.43 -4.02
C ALA A 66 -3.92 -10.11 -3.06
N ASN A 67 -4.40 -8.86 -3.08
CA ASN A 67 -5.49 -8.38 -2.21
C ASN A 67 -6.81 -8.15 -2.96
N GLY A 68 -6.92 -8.56 -4.24
CA GLY A 68 -8.16 -8.42 -5.02
C GLY A 68 -8.55 -6.97 -5.33
N LEU A 69 -7.56 -6.08 -5.42
CA LEU A 69 -7.70 -4.64 -5.72
C LEU A 69 -7.24 -4.28 -7.15
N GLY A 70 -6.98 -5.29 -7.99
CA GLY A 70 -6.48 -5.17 -9.36
C GLY A 70 -7.52 -5.52 -10.41
#